data_AF-Q2SHW2-F1
#
_entry.id   AF-Q2SHW2-F1
#
_cell.length_a   1.000
_cell.length_b   1.000
_cell.length_c   1.000
_cell.angle_alpha   90.00
_cell.angle_beta   90.00
_cell.angle_gamma   90.00
#
_symmetry.space_group_name_H-M   'P 1'
#
loop_
_entity.id
_entity.type
_entity.pdbx_description
1 polymer ?
#
loop_
_entity_poly.entity_id
_entity_poly.type
_entity_poly.pdbx_seq_one_letter_code
_entity_poly.pdbx_strand_id
1 'polypeptide(L)'
;MVRFTQFAGGAMVVIAAALLLIKIFSGENAGLSDESIYFMSLFQAFLGGLVIYGGQLKIQGKENGDKIFRASIAATLLFFVMAYRWFYSGV
;
A
#
# COMPACT_ATOMS: atom_id res chain seq x y z
N MET A 1 -5.55 -18.00 6.41
CA MET A 1 -5.82 -16.71 5.73
C MET A 1 -5.39 -15.48 6.55
N VAL A 2 -5.70 -15.39 7.85
CA VAL A 2 -5.36 -14.22 8.72
C VAL A 2 -3.89 -13.82 8.68
N ARG A 3 -2.99 -14.80 8.75
CA ARG A 3 -1.54 -14.57 8.72
C ARG A 3 -1.08 -13.97 7.40
N PHE A 4 -1.72 -14.35 6.29
CA PHE A 4 -1.37 -13.85 4.97
C PHE A 4 -1.85 -12.41 4.76
N THR A 5 -3.02 -12.04 5.28
CA THR A 5 -3.54 -10.66 5.21
C THR A 5 -2.77 -9.70 6.11
N GLN A 6 -2.39 -10.16 7.31
CA GLN A 6 -1.49 -9.42 8.19
C GLN A 6 -0.10 -9.27 7.58
N PHE A 7 0.41 -10.32 6.92
CA PHE A 7 1.68 -10.28 6.23
C PHE A 7 1.65 -9.32 5.03
N ALA A 8 0.63 -9.41 4.17
CA ALA A 8 0.51 -8.55 2.99
C ALA A 8 0.33 -7.07 3.37
N GLY A 9 -0.60 -6.76 4.27
CA GLY A 9 -0.77 -5.38 4.73
C GLY A 9 0.41 -4.86 5.55
N GLY A 10 1.03 -5.73 6.36
CA GLY A 10 2.26 -5.41 7.08
C GLY A 10 3.42 -5.10 6.14
N ALA A 11 3.61 -5.89 5.07
CA ALA A 11 4.60 -5.64 4.04
C ALA A 11 4.37 -4.30 3.34
N MET A 12 3.12 -3.93 3.06
CA MET A 12 2.79 -2.62 2.48
C MET A 12 3.17 -1.46 3.40
N VAL A 13 2.88 -1.58 4.71
CA VAL A 13 3.27 -0.56 5.70
C VAL A 13 4.79 -0.46 5.84
N VAL A 14 5.49 -1.59 5.82
CA VAL A 14 6.96 -1.63 5.89
C VAL A 14 7.60 -1.00 4.65
N ILE A 15 7.09 -1.30 3.45
CA ILE A 15 7.58 -0.70 2.20
C ILE A 15 7.31 0.82 2.19
N ALA A 16 6.14 1.26 2.65
CA ALA A 16 5.84 2.69 2.76
C ALA A 16 6.82 3.41 3.71
N ALA A 17 7.13 2.80 4.85
CA ALA A 17 8.12 3.32 5.80
C ALA A 17 9.54 3.31 5.21
N ALA A 18 9.92 2.25 4.48
CA ALA A 18 11.21 2.16 3.82
C ALA A 18 11.38 3.27 2.75
N LEU A 19 10.34 3.55 1.94
CA LEU A 19 10.36 4.64 0.97
C LEU A 19 10.55 6.01 1.63
N LEU A 20 9.88 6.26 2.76
CA LEU A 20 10.08 7.48 3.55
C LEU A 20 11.48 7.57 4.14
N LEU A 21 12.03 6.47 4.64
CA LEU A 21 13.39 6.42 5.18
C LEU A 21 14.43 6.64 4.08
N ILE A 22 14.30 5.99 2.92
CA ILE A 22 15.18 6.21 1.77
C ILE A 22 15.21 7.70 1.42
N LYS A 23 14.05 8.37 1.41
CA LYS A 23 13.98 9.82 1.17
C LYS A 23 14.70 10.63 2.25
N ILE A 24 14.45 10.34 3.53
CA ILE A 24 15.10 11.03 4.67
C ILE A 24 16.63 10.91 4.58
N PHE A 25 17.15 9.75 4.13
CA PHE A 25 18.59 9.49 4.09
C PHE A 25 19.28 9.81 2.75
N SER A 26 18.54 9.92 1.63
CA SER A 26 19.14 10.08 0.29
C SER A 26 19.23 11.54 -0.20
N GLY A 27 18.51 12.48 0.43
CA GLY A 27 18.45 13.87 -0.04
C GLY A 27 17.87 14.01 -1.45
N GLU A 28 17.83 15.22 -2.02
CA GLU A 28 17.24 15.63 -3.32
C GLU A 28 17.63 14.78 -4.58
N ASN A 29 18.46 13.75 -4.44
CA ASN A 29 19.00 12.93 -5.54
C ASN A 29 18.14 11.71 -5.93
N ALA A 30 17.00 11.47 -5.26
CA ALA A 30 16.04 10.50 -5.77
C ALA A 30 15.27 11.18 -6.90
N GLY A 31 15.42 10.75 -8.16
CA GLY A 31 14.78 11.34 -9.36
C GLY A 31 13.24 11.25 -9.42
N LEU A 32 12.56 11.36 -8.27
CA LEU A 32 11.12 11.40 -8.07
C LEU A 32 10.80 12.66 -7.26
N SER A 33 9.76 13.39 -7.63
CA SER A 33 9.36 14.57 -6.87
C SER A 33 9.00 14.22 -5.43
N ASP A 34 9.30 15.12 -4.51
CA ASP A 34 9.06 14.97 -3.09
C ASP A 34 7.60 14.61 -2.77
N GLU A 35 6.68 15.23 -3.50
CA GLU A 35 5.24 15.02 -3.42
C GLU A 35 4.83 13.61 -3.84
N SER A 36 5.48 13.06 -4.88
CA SER A 36 5.19 11.70 -5.38
C SER A 36 5.55 10.63 -4.36
N ILE A 37 6.70 10.78 -3.69
CA ILE A 37 7.14 9.84 -2.65
C ILE A 37 6.18 9.90 -1.45
N TYR A 38 5.82 11.09 -0.98
CA TYR A 38 4.86 11.24 0.12
C TYR A 38 3.50 10.65 -0.24
N PHE A 39 2.98 10.95 -1.44
CA PHE A 39 1.72 10.41 -1.92
C PHE A 39 1.75 8.88 -1.97
N MET A 40 2.78 8.29 -2.58
CA MET A 40 2.91 6.83 -2.66
C MET A 40 2.99 6.17 -1.29
N SER A 41 3.80 6.70 -0.37
CA SER A 41 3.92 6.16 0.99
C SER A 41 2.61 6.24 1.78
N LEU A 42 1.91 7.38 1.73
CA LEU A 42 0.59 7.54 2.37
C LEU A 42 -0.44 6.58 1.79
N PHE A 43 -0.51 6.49 0.47
CA PHE A 43 -1.49 5.65 -0.21
C PHE A 43 -1.23 4.17 0.06
N GLN A 44 0.04 3.76 0.09
CA GLN A 44 0.44 2.39 0.39
C GLN A 44 0.17 2.01 1.85
N ALA A 45 0.39 2.93 2.81
CA ALA A 45 0.00 2.72 4.20
C ALA A 45 -1.52 2.61 4.37
N PHE A 46 -2.30 3.44 3.68
CA PHE A 46 -3.75 3.41 3.70
C PHE A 46 -4.31 2.09 3.14
N LEU A 47 -3.80 1.66 1.98
CA LEU A 47 -4.19 0.38 1.37
C LEU A 47 -3.79 -0.82 2.23
N GLY A 48 -2.58 -0.80 2.81
CA GLY A 48 -2.13 -1.84 3.74
C GLY A 48 -3.04 -1.96 4.97
N GLY A 49 -3.44 -0.81 5.54
CA GLY A 49 -4.42 -0.74 6.62
C GLY A 49 -5.79 -1.29 6.22
N LEU A 50 -6.27 -0.95 5.01
CA LEU A 50 -7.53 -1.45 4.46
C LEU A 50 -7.53 -2.98 4.26
N VAL A 51 -6.42 -3.56 3.78
CA VAL A 51 -6.27 -5.01 3.62
C VAL A 51 -6.28 -5.71 4.98
N ILE A 52 -5.60 -5.16 5.99
CA ILE A 52 -5.62 -5.69 7.36
C ILE A 52 -7.03 -5.61 7.93
N TYR A 53 -7.67 -4.43 7.82
CA TYR A 53 -9.00 -4.18 8.34
C TYR A 53 -10.06 -5.08 7.68
N GLY A 54 -10.08 -5.15 6.35
CA GLY A 54 -10.97 -6.05 5.60
C GLY A 54 -10.74 -7.52 5.98
N GLY A 55 -9.47 -7.92 6.15
CA GLY A 55 -9.11 -9.24 6.64
C GLY A 55 -9.71 -9.54 8.01
N GLN A 56 -9.58 -8.61 8.97
CA GLN A 56 -10.16 -8.73 10.31
C GLN A 56 -11.69 -8.81 10.27
N LEU A 57 -12.35 -7.96 9.49
CA LEU A 57 -13.82 -8.00 9.34
C LEU A 57 -14.29 -9.33 8.73
N LYS A 58 -13.56 -9.87 7.75
CA LYS A 58 -13.85 -11.16 7.13
C LYS A 58 -13.76 -12.30 8.15
N ILE A 59 -12.77 -12.27 9.03
CA ILE A 59 -12.56 -13.29 10.07
C ILE A 59 -13.67 -13.21 11.14
N GLN A 60 -14.07 -12.00 11.51
CA GLN A 60 -15.15 -11.75 12.47
C GLN A 60 -16.54 -12.10 11.91
N GLY A 61 -16.64 -12.55 10.65
CA GLY A 61 -17.91 -12.89 10.03
C GLY A 61 -18.84 -11.69 9.82
N LYS A 62 -18.30 -10.47 9.80
CA LYS A 62 -19.13 -9.28 9.54
C LYS A 62 -19.65 -9.31 8.12
N GLU A 63 -20.91 -8.92 7.95
CA GLU A 63 -21.69 -9.05 6.71
C GLU A 63 -20.99 -8.49 5.45
N ASN A 64 -20.17 -7.44 5.61
CA ASN A 64 -19.43 -6.81 4.51
C ASN A 64 -17.92 -7.13 4.49
N GLY A 65 -17.42 -7.97 5.40
CA GLY A 65 -15.99 -8.24 5.56
C GLY A 65 -15.34 -8.82 4.30
N ASP A 66 -15.99 -9.80 3.64
CA ASP A 66 -15.44 -10.42 2.43
C ASP A 66 -15.43 -9.44 1.24
N LYS A 67 -16.45 -8.60 1.11
CA LYS A 67 -16.54 -7.57 0.06
C LYS A 67 -15.44 -6.51 0.23
N ILE A 68 -15.29 -5.99 1.44
CA ILE A 68 -14.26 -4.99 1.77
C ILE A 68 -12.87 -5.59 1.56
N PHE A 69 -12.65 -6.83 1.97
CA PHE A 69 -11.38 -7.53 1.78
C PHE A 69 -11.01 -7.69 0.29
N ARG A 70 -11.94 -8.17 -0.54
CA ARG A 70 -11.67 -8.32 -2.00
C ARG A 70 -11.46 -6.96 -2.68
N ALA A 71 -12.24 -5.95 -2.31
CA ALA A 71 -12.11 -4.60 -2.83
C ALA A 71 -10.74 -3.97 -2.48
N SER A 72 -10.27 -4.17 -1.24
CA SER A 72 -8.96 -3.66 -0.81
C SER A 72 -7.79 -4.37 -1.52
N ILE A 73 -7.88 -5.68 -1.76
CA ILE A 73 -6.89 -6.37 -2.60
C ILE A 73 -6.90 -5.85 -4.04
N ALA A 74 -8.07 -5.63 -4.64
CA ALA A 74 -8.18 -5.10 -5.99
C ALA A 74 -7.61 -3.67 -6.10
N ALA A 75 -7.90 -2.81 -5.12
CA ALA A 75 -7.35 -1.45 -5.04
C ALA A 75 -5.82 -1.47 -4.93
N THR A 76 -5.27 -2.39 -4.13
CA THR A 76 -3.81 -2.58 -4.02
C THR A 76 -3.18 -2.97 -5.36
N LEU A 77 -3.78 -3.91 -6.11
CA LEU A 77 -3.28 -4.31 -7.42
C LEU A 77 -3.33 -3.16 -8.44
N LEU A 78 -4.43 -2.41 -8.46
CA LEU A 78 -4.57 -1.23 -9.34
C LEU A 78 -3.53 -0.16 -9.00
N PHE A 79 -3.27 0.07 -7.71
CA PHE A 79 -2.22 0.98 -7.28
C PHE A 79 -0.84 0.52 -7.77
N PHE A 80 -0.49 -0.76 -7.66
CA PHE A 80 0.79 -1.26 -8.18
C PHE A 80 0.92 -1.09 -9.70
N VAL A 81 -0.14 -1.33 -10.46
CA VAL A 81 -0.16 -1.10 -11.91
C VAL A 81 0.06 0.39 -12.22
N MET A 82 -0.61 1.28 -11.48
CA MET A 82 -0.46 2.72 -11.64
C MET A 82 0.93 3.20 -11.24
N ALA A 83 1.46 2.73 -10.11
CA ALA A 83 2.80 3.04 -9.64
C ALA A 83 3.86 2.55 -10.64
N TYR A 84 3.75 1.31 -11.13
CA TYR A 84 4.63 0.77 -12.17
C TYR A 84 4.60 1.64 -13.42
N ARG A 85 3.41 1.99 -13.93
CA ARG A 85 3.28 2.89 -15.08
C ARG A 85 3.94 4.23 -14.79
N TRP A 86 3.75 4.81 -13.62
CA TRP A 86 4.30 6.11 -13.27
C TRP A 86 5.84 6.09 -13.22
N PHE A 87 6.45 5.05 -12.63
CA PHE A 87 7.90 4.89 -12.62
C PHE A 87 8.50 4.63 -14.00
N TYR A 88 7.78 3.92 -14.88
CA TYR A 88 8.29 3.55 -16.21
C TYR A 88 7.94 4.55 -17.32
N SER A 89 6.85 5.32 -17.19
CA SER A 89 6.42 6.26 -18.22
C SER A 89 7.07 7.64 -18.11
N GLY A 90 7.94 7.87 -17.11
CA GLY A 90 8.81 9.04 -17.01
C GLY A 90 8.11 10.36 -17.32
N VAL A 91 7.01 10.65 -16.60
CA VAL A 91 6.45 12.00 -16.54
C VAL A 91 7.15 12.76 -15.43
#